data_AF-A0A3L7S561-F1
#
_entry.id   AF-A0A3L7S561-F1
#
_cell.length_a   1.000
_cell.length_b   1.000
_cell.length_c   1.000
_cell.angle_alpha   90.00
_cell.angle_beta   90.00
_cell.angle_gamma   90.00
#
_symmetry.space_group_name_H-M   'P 1'
#
loop_
_entity.id
_entity.type
_entity.pdbx_description
1 polymer ?
#
loop_
_entity_poly.entity_id
_entity_poly.type
_entity_poly.pdbx_seq_one_letter_code
_entity_poly.pdbx_strand_id
1 'polypeptide(L)'
;MLRSYRLSIVLMLAGGLSVSATGCASSLLNTEMLKPSNLKPSIMDGHGTEQRVVGLFTDAIEENNEAAFRRIVSTRFEQKAMRSPDAFKDLEILNLPKTKLEVVESKELGNNRLEAVAKEEKEGTKYQFIIVKDDVKNRWVVDDIMLRQQKKGTRATKSSVEVMDLLLTIREFLKTWETADRSAVLQAVNSELRGPLEKLPEPWLQQMIAQISAECESGMARRPEAQMNESDAVVKMPSKNGFMLLKVARQDDKWLVSDLEIRKRKSDDHPGSVLRQARAMNAVTDFLAAYQEDNQERLQKLTEEKFFKNAISVGDLT
;
A
#
# COMPACT_ATOMS: atom_id res chain seq x y z
N MET A 1 -44.43 -30.36 -13.34
CA MET A 1 -44.92 -29.67 -12.12
C MET A 1 -44.46 -28.22 -12.22
N LEU A 2 -45.27 -27.28 -12.76
CA LEU A 2 -46.20 -26.40 -12.02
C LEU A 2 -45.51 -25.79 -10.78
N ARG A 3 -45.35 -24.47 -10.60
CA ARG A 3 -46.23 -23.34 -10.95
C ARG A 3 -45.48 -22.01 -10.89
N SER A 4 -45.83 -21.13 -11.83
CA SER A 4 -45.64 -19.67 -11.87
C SER A 4 -46.38 -18.96 -10.75
N TYR A 5 -45.99 -17.72 -10.40
CA TYR A 5 -46.90 -16.56 -10.27
C TYR A 5 -46.14 -15.23 -10.39
N ARG A 6 -46.59 -14.40 -11.34
CA ARG A 6 -46.38 -12.94 -11.40
C ARG A 6 -47.42 -12.26 -10.50
N LEU A 7 -47.11 -11.07 -9.99
CA LEU A 7 -48.14 -10.05 -9.79
C LEU A 7 -47.53 -8.65 -10.02
N SER A 8 -48.03 -7.98 -11.06
CA SER A 8 -47.90 -6.54 -11.29
C SER A 8 -49.16 -5.87 -10.75
N ILE A 9 -49.04 -4.74 -10.07
CA ILE A 9 -50.15 -3.78 -9.91
C ILE A 9 -49.63 -2.40 -10.31
N VAL A 10 -50.22 -1.91 -11.38
CA VAL A 10 -50.26 -0.51 -11.82
C VAL A 10 -51.53 0.08 -11.23
N LEU A 11 -51.45 1.29 -10.66
CA LEU A 11 -52.62 2.16 -10.52
C LEU A 11 -52.23 3.58 -10.92
N MET A 12 -52.77 4.02 -12.07
CA MET A 12 -52.98 5.42 -12.39
C MET A 12 -54.33 5.85 -11.82
N LEU A 13 -54.44 7.07 -11.30
CA LEU A 13 -55.61 7.92 -11.54
C LEU A 13 -55.28 9.39 -11.28
N ALA A 14 -55.94 10.22 -12.08
CA ALA A 14 -55.63 11.59 -12.42
C ALA A 14 -56.59 12.61 -11.75
N GLY A 15 -56.30 13.89 -11.95
CA GLY A 15 -57.14 15.05 -11.60
C GLY A 15 -56.42 15.94 -10.58
N GLY A 16 -55.93 17.15 -10.88
CA GLY A 16 -56.48 18.17 -11.76
C GLY A 16 -57.30 19.15 -10.92
N LEU A 17 -56.69 20.27 -10.50
CA LEU A 17 -57.35 21.55 -10.21
C LEU A 17 -56.30 22.64 -9.97
N SER A 18 -56.27 23.60 -10.90
CA SER A 18 -55.57 24.87 -10.81
C SER A 18 -56.35 25.85 -9.94
N VAL A 19 -55.68 26.52 -9.00
CA VAL A 19 -56.09 27.84 -8.50
C VAL A 19 -54.85 28.71 -8.37
N SER A 20 -54.84 29.78 -9.15
CA SER A 20 -53.88 30.87 -9.06
C SER A 20 -54.22 31.75 -7.86
N ALA A 21 -53.24 32.04 -7.01
CA ALA A 21 -53.29 33.19 -6.12
C ALA A 21 -51.87 33.74 -5.91
N THR A 22 -51.69 34.97 -6.38
CA THR A 22 -50.59 35.89 -6.10
C THR A 22 -50.46 36.16 -4.60
N GLY A 23 -49.23 36.32 -4.11
CA GLY A 23 -48.98 37.18 -2.95
C GLY A 23 -47.96 36.68 -1.93
N CYS A 24 -46.88 37.45 -1.82
CA CYS A 24 -46.07 37.69 -0.63
C CYS A 24 -45.11 36.59 -0.14
N ALA A 25 -43.83 36.87 -0.35
CA ALA A 25 -42.71 36.28 0.36
C ALA A 25 -42.92 36.34 1.88
N SER A 26 -42.74 35.21 2.55
CA SER A 26 -42.50 35.12 3.99
C SER A 26 -41.70 33.84 4.26
N SER A 27 -40.40 34.05 4.49
CA SER A 27 -39.54 33.32 5.43
C SER A 27 -40.08 32.02 6.03
N LEU A 28 -39.52 30.88 5.61
CA LEU A 28 -39.58 29.60 6.34
C LEU A 28 -38.20 28.92 6.30
N LEU A 29 -37.26 29.49 7.04
CA LEU A 29 -36.14 28.71 7.58
C LEU A 29 -36.59 28.21 8.95
N ASN A 30 -36.80 26.89 9.06
CA ASN A 30 -36.96 26.20 10.32
C ASN A 30 -35.66 26.29 11.12
N THR A 31 -35.52 27.35 11.91
CA THR A 31 -34.52 27.48 12.99
C THR A 31 -35.04 26.84 14.27
N GLU A 32 -35.21 25.52 14.28
CA GLU A 32 -35.32 24.75 15.53
C GLU A 32 -34.78 23.33 15.29
N MET A 33 -33.45 23.17 15.34
CA MET A 33 -32.74 21.91 15.60
C MET A 33 -31.23 22.16 15.69
N LEU A 34 -30.83 23.08 16.57
CA LEU A 34 -29.47 23.15 17.09
C LEU A 34 -29.57 23.33 18.60
N LYS A 35 -29.58 22.22 19.33
CA LYS A 35 -29.33 22.26 20.77
C LYS A 35 -27.87 22.69 20.96
N PRO A 36 -27.59 23.78 21.69
CA PRO A 36 -26.22 24.10 22.08
C PRO A 36 -25.87 23.16 23.25
N SER A 37 -25.28 22.01 22.96
CA SER A 37 -24.55 21.28 24.00
C SER A 37 -23.40 22.16 24.46
N ASN A 38 -23.45 22.55 25.73
CA ASN A 38 -22.43 23.27 26.48
C ASN A 38 -21.01 22.72 26.20
N LEU A 39 -20.32 23.30 25.23
CA LEU A 39 -18.87 23.26 25.14
C LEU A 39 -18.39 24.49 25.90
N LYS A 40 -17.89 24.28 27.12
CA LYS A 40 -17.05 25.27 27.79
C LYS A 40 -15.89 25.57 26.83
N PRO A 41 -15.62 26.85 26.51
CA PRO A 41 -14.44 27.19 25.74
C PRO A 41 -13.25 27.08 26.69
N SER A 42 -12.50 25.97 26.64
CA SER A 42 -11.13 25.97 27.16
C SER A 42 -10.27 26.72 26.15
N ILE A 43 -10.40 28.05 26.17
CA ILE A 43 -9.41 28.97 25.61
C ILE A 43 -8.31 29.05 26.66
N MET A 44 -7.43 28.06 26.65
CA MET A 44 -6.03 28.18 27.07
C MET A 44 -5.27 27.21 26.17
N ASP A 45 -4.27 27.75 25.48
CA ASP A 45 -3.39 27.13 24.47
C ASP A 45 -3.86 27.28 23.02
N GLY A 46 -3.03 27.93 22.20
CA GLY A 46 -3.29 28.41 20.83
C GLY A 46 -3.46 27.34 19.75
N HIS A 47 -4.04 26.18 20.07
CA HIS A 47 -4.09 24.98 19.22
C HIS A 47 -5.39 24.82 18.41
N GLY A 48 -6.16 25.90 18.22
CA GLY A 48 -7.50 25.82 17.62
C GLY A 48 -7.54 25.28 16.19
N THR A 49 -6.47 25.48 15.41
CA THR A 49 -6.39 24.97 14.03
C THR A 49 -6.06 23.48 14.03
N GLU A 50 -5.08 23.07 14.81
CA GLU A 50 -4.59 21.69 14.94
C GLU A 50 -5.68 20.80 15.50
N GLN A 51 -6.34 21.22 16.59
CA GLN A 51 -7.45 20.48 17.19
C GLN A 51 -8.59 20.27 16.19
N ARG A 52 -8.93 21.30 15.40
CA ARG A 52 -9.97 21.21 14.36
C ARG A 52 -9.57 20.24 13.25
N VAL A 53 -8.34 20.31 12.76
CA VAL A 53 -7.87 19.45 11.66
C VAL A 53 -7.76 17.99 12.11
N VAL A 54 -7.20 17.73 13.29
CA VAL A 54 -7.12 16.38 13.86
C VAL A 54 -8.52 15.82 14.12
N GLY A 55 -9.45 16.61 14.67
CA GLY A 55 -10.83 16.18 14.89
C GLY A 55 -11.54 15.80 13.58
N LEU A 56 -11.48 16.65 12.56
CA LEU A 56 -12.07 16.34 11.25
C LEU A 56 -11.44 15.10 10.60
N PHE A 57 -10.14 14.86 10.83
CA PHE A 57 -9.46 13.66 10.36
C PHE A 57 -10.00 12.40 11.06
N THR A 58 -10.11 12.42 12.39
CA THR A 58 -10.61 11.28 13.15
C THR A 58 -12.08 11.00 12.86
N ASP A 59 -12.90 12.04 12.74
CA ASP A 59 -14.33 11.92 12.42
C ASP A 59 -14.51 11.27 11.04
N ALA A 60 -13.71 11.65 10.04
CA ALA A 60 -13.78 11.06 8.70
C ALA A 60 -13.41 9.56 8.69
N ILE A 61 -12.47 9.13 9.55
CA ILE A 61 -12.14 7.70 9.71
C ILE A 61 -13.24 6.96 10.47
N GLU A 62 -13.75 7.55 11.57
CA GLU A 62 -14.80 6.96 12.41
C GLU A 62 -16.09 6.74 11.61
N GLU A 63 -16.50 7.74 10.82
CA GLU A 63 -17.69 7.71 9.97
C GLU A 63 -17.49 6.91 8.66
N ASN A 64 -16.28 6.39 8.41
CA ASN A 64 -15.92 5.69 7.18
C ASN A 64 -16.24 6.54 5.91
N ASN A 65 -15.96 7.84 5.97
CA ASN A 65 -16.32 8.81 4.94
C ASN A 65 -15.11 9.21 4.09
N GLU A 66 -14.87 8.47 3.00
CA GLU A 66 -13.72 8.69 2.11
C GLU A 66 -13.68 10.12 1.52
N ALA A 67 -14.85 10.66 1.14
CA ALA A 67 -14.92 11.98 0.52
C ALA A 67 -14.54 13.09 1.51
N ALA A 68 -14.96 12.96 2.77
CA ALA A 68 -14.53 13.85 3.84
C ALA A 68 -13.03 13.68 4.11
N PHE A 69 -12.55 12.43 4.20
CA PHE A 69 -11.15 12.10 4.46
C PHE A 69 -10.20 12.74 3.43
N ARG A 70 -10.49 12.58 2.12
CA ARG A 70 -9.70 13.20 1.04
C ARG A 70 -9.64 14.73 1.19
N ARG A 71 -10.71 15.38 1.60
CA ARG A 71 -10.72 16.85 1.80
C ARG A 71 -9.83 17.34 2.94
N ILE A 72 -9.48 16.47 3.89
CA ILE A 72 -8.74 16.83 5.12
C ILE A 72 -7.31 16.29 5.17
N VAL A 73 -6.89 15.52 4.16
CA VAL A 73 -5.49 15.12 3.98
C VAL A 73 -4.79 15.97 2.90
N SER A 74 -3.46 16.02 2.90
CA SER A 74 -2.69 16.76 1.90
C SER A 74 -2.75 16.12 0.51
N THR A 75 -2.38 16.90 -0.51
CA THR A 75 -2.22 16.42 -1.89
C THR A 75 -1.13 15.34 -1.97
N ARG A 76 -0.03 15.49 -1.20
CA ARG A 76 1.01 14.45 -1.06
C ARG A 76 0.42 13.16 -0.50
N PHE A 77 -0.35 13.24 0.58
CA PHE A 77 -1.02 12.08 1.18
C PHE A 77 -1.92 11.41 0.14
N GLU A 78 -2.71 12.18 -0.61
CA GLU A 78 -3.61 11.63 -1.62
C GLU A 78 -2.85 10.87 -2.72
N GLN A 79 -1.80 11.49 -3.26
CA GLN A 79 -1.01 10.94 -4.37
C GLN A 79 -0.22 9.70 -3.97
N LYS A 80 0.25 9.62 -2.72
CA LYS A 80 1.03 8.48 -2.25
C LYS A 80 0.16 7.39 -1.62
N ALA A 81 -0.62 7.74 -0.61
CA ALA A 81 -1.33 6.80 0.24
C ALA A 81 -2.78 6.52 -0.21
N MET A 82 -3.35 7.33 -1.10
CA MET A 82 -4.75 7.20 -1.54
C MET A 82 -4.92 7.12 -3.07
N ARG A 83 -3.84 6.76 -3.80
CA ARG A 83 -3.83 6.69 -5.27
C ARG A 83 -4.66 5.56 -5.87
N SER A 84 -4.97 4.55 -5.07
CA SER A 84 -5.79 3.40 -5.47
C SER A 84 -7.25 3.58 -5.00
N PRO A 85 -8.25 3.13 -5.77
CA PRO A 85 -9.67 3.23 -5.38
C PRO A 85 -9.98 2.48 -4.07
N ASP A 86 -9.24 1.41 -3.77
CA ASP A 86 -9.43 0.63 -2.55
C ASP A 86 -8.61 1.15 -1.35
N ALA A 87 -7.76 2.17 -1.56
CA ALA A 87 -6.78 2.61 -0.57
C ALA A 87 -7.41 3.07 0.75
N PHE A 88 -8.60 3.67 0.71
CA PHE A 88 -9.27 4.11 1.93
C PHE A 88 -9.60 2.94 2.86
N LYS A 89 -10.07 1.81 2.30
CA LYS A 89 -10.32 0.59 3.07
C LYS A 89 -9.02 -0.01 3.61
N ASP A 90 -7.94 0.10 2.85
CA ASP A 90 -6.64 -0.42 3.25
C ASP A 90 -5.99 0.35 4.40
N LEU A 91 -6.39 1.59 4.67
CA LEU A 91 -5.95 2.34 5.84
C LEU A 91 -6.27 1.64 7.16
N GLU A 92 -7.26 0.73 7.18
CA GLU A 92 -7.54 -0.10 8.35
C GLU A 92 -6.34 -0.94 8.81
N ILE A 93 -5.42 -1.27 7.89
CA ILE A 93 -4.18 -2.01 8.20
C ILE A 93 -3.28 -1.21 9.16
N LEU A 94 -3.33 0.12 9.08
CA LEU A 94 -2.50 1.01 9.88
C LEU A 94 -2.99 1.18 11.33
N ASN A 95 -4.23 0.76 11.63
CA ASN A 95 -4.88 1.01 12.92
C ASN A 95 -4.81 2.49 13.34
N LEU A 96 -5.16 3.38 12.41
CA LEU A 96 -5.26 4.81 12.68
C LEU A 96 -6.28 5.10 13.80
N PRO A 97 -6.10 6.17 14.57
CA PRO A 97 -7.01 6.51 15.67
C PRO A 97 -8.42 6.75 15.13
N LYS A 98 -9.39 6.03 15.72
CA LYS A 98 -10.83 6.18 15.44
C LYS A 98 -11.60 6.86 16.57
N THR A 99 -10.90 7.24 17.63
CA THR A 99 -11.48 7.89 18.81
C THR A 99 -11.12 9.38 18.82
N LYS A 100 -11.85 10.16 19.60
CA LYS A 100 -11.56 11.58 19.77
C LYS A 100 -10.19 11.78 20.41
N LEU A 101 -9.42 12.67 19.82
CA LEU A 101 -8.08 13.03 20.27
C LEU A 101 -8.05 14.47 20.76
N GLU A 102 -7.29 14.70 21.83
CA GLU A 102 -6.99 16.03 22.34
C GLU A 102 -5.53 16.38 22.00
N VAL A 103 -5.31 17.53 21.35
CA VAL A 103 -3.97 18.04 21.04
C VAL A 103 -3.35 18.56 22.33
N VAL A 104 -2.25 17.92 22.74
CA VAL A 104 -1.54 18.23 24.00
C VAL A 104 -0.25 19.00 23.78
N GLU A 105 0.27 19.01 22.55
CA GLU A 105 1.48 19.72 22.18
C GLU A 105 1.38 20.12 20.71
N SER A 106 1.80 21.34 20.37
CA SER A 106 1.98 21.77 18.98
C SER A 106 3.29 22.53 18.85
N LYS A 107 4.00 22.23 17.77
CA LYS A 107 5.26 22.87 17.41
C LYS A 107 5.17 23.36 15.98
N GLU A 108 5.39 24.66 15.80
CA GLU A 108 5.54 25.24 14.46
C GLU A 108 6.95 24.95 13.94
N LEU A 109 7.04 24.26 12.81
CA LEU A 109 8.32 23.87 12.17
C LEU A 109 8.71 24.84 11.04
N GLY A 110 7.90 25.87 10.78
CA GLY A 110 8.11 26.91 9.79
C GLY A 110 6.78 27.47 9.27
N ASN A 111 6.85 28.50 8.43
CA ASN A 111 5.67 29.10 7.80
C ASN A 111 4.96 28.01 6.97
N ASN A 112 3.78 27.57 7.39
CA ASN A 112 2.92 26.54 6.76
C ASN A 112 3.13 25.08 7.19
N ARG A 113 3.91 24.78 8.24
CA ARG A 113 4.05 23.41 8.77
C ARG A 113 3.98 23.36 10.29
N LEU A 114 3.06 22.54 10.78
CA LEU A 114 2.83 22.29 12.19
C LEU A 114 3.04 20.80 12.50
N GLU A 115 3.59 20.54 13.67
CA GLU A 115 3.71 19.22 14.25
C GLU A 115 2.88 19.18 15.52
N ALA A 116 1.82 18.38 15.54
CA ALA A 116 0.90 18.29 16.66
C ALA A 116 0.96 16.90 17.28
N VAL A 117 1.08 16.84 18.61
CA VAL A 117 0.94 15.59 19.36
C VAL A 117 -0.46 15.57 19.94
N ALA A 118 -1.26 14.58 19.54
CA ALA A 118 -2.60 14.35 20.04
C ALA A 118 -2.66 13.07 20.86
N LYS A 119 -3.48 13.05 21.90
CA LYS A 119 -3.59 11.96 22.85
C LYS A 119 -5.04 11.48 22.93
N GLU A 120 -5.22 10.17 23.04
CA GLU A 120 -6.53 9.60 23.38
C GLU A 120 -6.87 9.86 24.85
N GLU A 121 -8.11 10.26 25.11
CA GLU A 121 -8.60 10.56 26.47
C GLU A 121 -8.48 9.36 27.43
N LYS A 122 -8.69 8.13 26.93
CA LYS A 122 -8.80 6.92 27.76
C LYS A 122 -7.52 6.08 27.85
N GLU A 123 -6.89 5.79 26.72
CA GLU A 123 -5.74 4.86 26.67
C GLU A 123 -4.39 5.57 26.83
N GLY A 124 -4.38 6.89 26.65
CA GLY A 124 -3.18 7.70 26.72
C GLY A 124 -2.17 7.47 25.59
N THR A 125 -2.55 6.71 24.57
CA THR A 125 -1.80 6.55 23.32
C THR A 125 -1.61 7.92 22.68
N LYS A 126 -0.36 8.24 22.33
CA LYS A 126 0.02 9.50 21.67
C LYS A 126 0.25 9.26 20.20
N TYR A 127 -0.36 10.10 19.38
CA TYR A 127 -0.21 10.17 17.93
C TYR A 127 0.44 11.50 17.58
N GLN A 128 1.37 11.47 16.64
CA GLN A 128 2.07 12.65 16.18
C GLN A 128 1.64 12.90 14.74
N PHE A 129 1.00 14.05 14.52
CA PHE A 129 0.47 14.52 13.26
C PHE A 129 1.40 15.56 12.66
N ILE A 130 1.63 15.45 11.36
CA ILE A 130 2.22 16.52 10.56
C ILE A 130 1.06 17.20 9.84
N ILE A 131 0.88 18.50 10.09
CA ILE A 131 -0.19 19.32 9.51
C ILE A 131 0.47 20.38 8.64
N VAL A 132 -0.02 20.55 7.41
CA VAL A 132 0.52 21.51 6.45
C VAL A 132 -0.59 22.39 5.91
N LYS A 133 -0.24 23.62 5.54
CA LYS A 133 -1.09 24.43 4.68
C LYS A 133 -0.86 23.98 3.24
N ASP A 134 -1.78 23.17 2.71
CA ASP A 134 -1.65 22.60 1.37
C ASP A 134 -1.88 23.68 0.31
N ASP A 135 -0.92 23.86 -0.60
CA ASP A 135 -0.96 24.93 -1.60
C ASP A 135 -2.06 24.74 -2.64
N VAL A 136 -2.41 23.50 -2.96
CA VAL A 136 -3.43 23.16 -3.97
C VAL A 136 -4.84 23.33 -3.39
N LYS A 137 -5.05 22.88 -2.15
CA LYS A 137 -6.32 22.93 -1.43
C LYS A 137 -6.53 24.23 -0.65
N ASN A 138 -5.48 25.05 -0.56
CA ASN A 138 -5.37 26.33 0.17
C ASN A 138 -5.96 26.29 1.59
N ARG A 139 -5.67 25.21 2.33
CA ARG A 139 -6.20 24.99 3.69
C ARG A 139 -5.25 24.14 4.52
N TRP A 140 -5.37 24.21 5.84
CA TRP A 140 -4.67 23.32 6.75
C TRP A 140 -5.26 21.91 6.71
N VAL A 141 -4.40 20.92 6.50
CA VAL A 141 -4.74 19.49 6.31
C VAL A 141 -3.68 18.60 6.95
N VAL A 142 -4.03 17.34 7.22
CA VAL A 142 -3.09 16.33 7.70
C VAL A 142 -2.22 15.87 6.53
N ASP A 143 -0.90 16.07 6.65
CA ASP A 143 0.08 15.56 5.69
C ASP A 143 0.56 14.15 6.04
N ASP A 144 0.70 13.86 7.34
CA ASP A 144 1.19 12.55 7.78
C ASP A 144 0.84 12.27 9.24
N ILE A 145 0.91 11.00 9.60
CA ILE A 145 0.78 10.49 10.96
C ILE A 145 1.96 9.57 11.24
N MET A 146 2.66 9.87 12.31
CA MET A 146 3.82 9.12 12.77
C MET A 146 3.36 8.00 13.70
N LEU A 147 3.35 6.77 13.18
CA LEU A 147 2.93 5.56 13.86
C LEU A 147 4.11 4.95 14.63
N ARG A 148 3.98 4.84 15.95
CA ARG A 148 4.97 4.18 16.80
C ARG A 148 4.73 2.68 16.81
N GLN A 149 5.66 1.90 16.26
CA GLN A 149 5.68 0.45 16.34
C GLN A 149 6.76 -0.01 17.32
N GLN A 150 6.37 -0.79 18.32
CA GLN A 150 7.30 -1.45 19.24
C GLN A 150 7.29 -2.95 18.96
N LYS A 151 8.41 -3.52 18.48
CA LYS A 151 8.55 -4.97 18.27
C LYS A 151 9.89 -5.41 18.86
N LYS A 152 9.85 -6.38 19.79
CA LYS A 152 11.04 -6.99 20.43
C LYS A 152 12.08 -5.98 20.96
N GLY A 153 11.64 -4.96 21.70
CA GLY A 153 12.51 -3.97 22.35
C GLY A 153 13.00 -2.83 21.45
N THR A 154 12.80 -2.91 20.13
CA THR A 154 13.09 -1.80 19.21
C THR A 154 11.82 -0.97 19.00
N ARG A 155 11.93 0.35 19.18
CA ARG A 155 10.88 1.33 18.85
C ARG A 155 11.23 1.96 17.51
N ALA A 156 10.33 1.84 16.54
CA ALA A 156 10.42 2.51 15.26
C ALA A 156 9.20 3.42 15.11
N THR A 157 9.42 4.66 14.71
CA THR A 157 8.36 5.57 14.30
C THR A 157 8.31 5.58 12.78
N LYS A 158 7.15 5.30 12.20
CA LYS A 158 6.97 5.21 10.74
C LYS A 158 5.91 6.20 10.27
N SER A 159 6.14 6.78 9.10
CA SER A 159 5.13 7.58 8.40
C SER A 159 4.00 6.68 7.90
N SER A 160 2.76 7.07 8.18
CA SER A 160 1.56 6.42 7.64
C SER A 160 1.51 6.48 6.12
N VAL A 161 1.94 7.62 5.54
CA VAL A 161 1.97 7.84 4.10
C VAL A 161 2.95 6.89 3.42
N GLU A 162 4.17 6.79 3.95
CA GLU A 162 5.21 5.95 3.36
C GLU A 162 4.88 4.45 3.52
N VAL A 163 4.25 4.05 4.64
CA VAL A 163 3.79 2.67 4.80
C VAL A 163 2.70 2.35 3.78
N MET A 164 1.71 3.23 3.59
CA MET A 164 0.67 3.02 2.57
C MET A 164 1.23 3.02 1.15
N ASP A 165 2.17 3.91 0.85
CA ASP A 165 2.86 3.97 -0.44
C ASP A 165 3.53 2.62 -0.76
N LEU A 166 4.27 2.05 0.20
CA LEU A 166 4.86 0.72 0.08
C LEU A 166 3.81 -0.37 -0.14
N LEU A 167 2.75 -0.38 0.67
CA LEU A 167 1.71 -1.40 0.61
C LEU A 167 0.95 -1.38 -0.73
N LEU A 168 0.62 -0.18 -1.24
CA LEU A 168 0.00 -0.02 -2.54
C LEU A 168 0.94 -0.43 -3.68
N THR A 169 2.22 -0.09 -3.57
CA THR A 169 3.26 -0.51 -4.54
C THR A 169 3.33 -2.02 -4.64
N ILE A 170 3.30 -2.73 -3.51
CA ILE A 170 3.32 -4.20 -3.51
C ILE A 170 2.07 -4.76 -4.18
N ARG A 171 0.90 -4.18 -3.92
CA ARG A 171 -0.33 -4.61 -4.60
C ARG A 171 -0.25 -4.40 -6.11
N GLU A 172 0.22 -3.23 -6.54
CA GLU A 172 0.40 -2.88 -7.95
C GLU A 172 1.40 -3.82 -8.62
N PHE A 173 2.50 -4.14 -7.94
CA PHE A 173 3.46 -5.15 -8.35
C PHE A 173 2.81 -6.52 -8.52
N LEU A 174 2.07 -7.01 -7.52
CA LEU A 174 1.44 -8.34 -7.60
C LEU A 174 0.40 -8.41 -8.73
N LYS A 175 -0.40 -7.36 -8.93
CA LYS A 175 -1.31 -7.26 -10.08
C LYS A 175 -0.56 -7.28 -11.40
N THR A 176 0.55 -6.54 -11.49
CA THR A 176 1.40 -6.52 -12.69
C THR A 176 2.01 -7.89 -12.95
N TRP A 177 2.47 -8.56 -11.89
CA TRP A 177 3.04 -9.89 -11.93
C TRP A 177 2.03 -10.93 -12.45
N GLU A 178 0.77 -10.85 -12.01
CA GLU A 178 -0.32 -11.71 -12.48
C GLU A 178 -0.64 -11.55 -13.98
N THR A 179 -0.37 -10.40 -14.59
CA THR A 179 -0.61 -10.20 -16.04
C THR A 179 0.30 -11.07 -16.92
N ALA A 180 1.41 -11.53 -16.36
CA ALA A 180 2.45 -12.27 -17.06
C ALA A 180 3.07 -11.55 -18.28
N ASP A 181 2.89 -10.23 -18.39
CA ASP A 181 3.57 -9.42 -19.40
C ASP A 181 5.03 -9.15 -18.99
N ARG A 182 5.98 -9.64 -19.81
CA ARG A 182 7.41 -9.50 -19.53
C ARG A 182 7.82 -8.04 -19.35
N SER A 183 7.36 -7.14 -20.22
CA SER A 183 7.78 -5.74 -20.18
C SER A 183 7.31 -5.06 -18.89
N ALA A 184 6.06 -5.26 -18.53
CA ALA A 184 5.47 -4.72 -17.31
C ALA A 184 6.12 -5.30 -16.05
N VAL A 185 6.39 -6.61 -16.02
CA VAL A 185 7.10 -7.26 -14.91
C VAL A 185 8.50 -6.69 -14.72
N LEU A 186 9.26 -6.55 -15.80
CA LEU A 186 10.60 -5.96 -15.74
C LEU A 186 10.55 -4.49 -15.29
N GLN A 187 9.52 -3.74 -15.67
CA GLN A 187 9.33 -2.36 -15.23
C GLN A 187 8.98 -2.23 -13.74
N ALA A 188 8.30 -3.22 -13.16
CA ALA A 188 7.83 -3.21 -11.78
C ALA A 188 8.87 -3.64 -10.73
N VAL A 189 10.05 -4.12 -11.16
CA VAL A 189 11.16 -4.54 -10.28
C VAL A 189 12.33 -3.55 -10.31
N ASN A 190 13.17 -3.59 -9.28
CA ASN A 190 14.38 -2.77 -9.22
C ASN A 190 15.45 -3.27 -10.21
N SER A 191 16.52 -2.50 -10.36
CA SER A 191 17.63 -2.84 -11.27
C SER A 191 18.33 -4.17 -10.91
N GLU A 192 18.47 -4.49 -9.62
CA GLU A 192 19.12 -5.72 -9.16
C GLU A 192 18.39 -6.99 -9.62
N LEU A 193 17.06 -6.99 -9.54
CA LEU A 193 16.22 -8.09 -9.97
C LEU A 193 15.94 -8.06 -11.48
N ARG A 194 15.80 -6.87 -12.06
CA ARG A 194 15.59 -6.69 -13.51
C ARG A 194 16.68 -7.39 -14.31
N GLY A 195 17.95 -7.17 -13.99
CA GLY A 195 19.07 -7.70 -14.78
C GLY A 195 19.01 -9.23 -14.99
N PRO A 196 18.90 -10.03 -13.91
CA PRO A 196 18.72 -11.48 -14.04
C PRO A 196 17.41 -11.88 -14.74
N LEU A 197 16.28 -11.21 -14.46
CA LEU A 197 15.00 -11.55 -15.09
C LEU A 197 14.99 -11.26 -16.60
N GLU A 198 15.64 -10.19 -17.04
CA GLU A 198 15.73 -9.80 -18.45
C GLU A 198 16.52 -10.80 -19.28
N LYS A 199 17.49 -11.49 -18.68
CA LYS A 199 18.28 -12.55 -19.34
C LYS A 199 17.58 -13.90 -19.35
N LEU A 200 16.57 -14.11 -18.51
CA LEU A 200 15.88 -15.39 -18.44
C LEU A 200 15.14 -15.69 -19.75
N PRO A 201 15.25 -16.91 -20.29
CA PRO A 201 14.40 -17.34 -21.38
C PRO A 201 12.92 -17.23 -21.01
N GLU A 202 12.08 -16.84 -21.97
CA GLU A 202 10.66 -16.55 -21.74
C GLU A 202 9.90 -17.68 -21.04
N PRO A 203 10.04 -18.98 -21.42
CA PRO A 203 9.31 -20.06 -20.76
C PRO A 203 9.59 -20.16 -19.26
N TRP A 204 10.83 -19.86 -18.83
CA TRP A 204 11.22 -19.91 -17.42
C TRP A 204 10.64 -18.74 -16.63
N LEU A 205 10.65 -17.55 -17.21
CA LEU A 205 10.01 -16.38 -16.60
C LEU A 205 8.51 -16.63 -16.40
N GLN A 206 7.83 -17.16 -17.43
CA GLN A 206 6.40 -17.51 -17.36
C GLN A 206 6.11 -18.56 -16.28
N GLN A 207 6.94 -19.60 -16.16
CA GLN A 207 6.80 -20.60 -15.11
C GLN A 207 6.97 -19.99 -13.71
N MET A 208 7.97 -19.12 -13.53
CA MET A 208 8.21 -18.42 -12.27
C MET A 208 7.03 -17.52 -11.92
N ILE A 209 6.50 -16.76 -12.89
CA ILE A 209 5.32 -15.92 -12.72
C ILE A 209 4.12 -16.74 -12.29
N ALA A 210 3.85 -17.85 -12.98
CA ALA A 210 2.75 -18.75 -12.67
C ALA A 210 2.85 -19.33 -11.26
N GLN A 211 4.06 -19.74 -10.83
CA GLN A 211 4.28 -20.30 -9.50
C GLN A 211 3.99 -19.30 -8.38
N ILE A 212 4.41 -18.03 -8.56
CA ILE A 212 4.16 -16.96 -7.61
C ILE A 212 2.67 -16.62 -7.56
N SER A 213 2.07 -16.41 -8.73
CA SER A 213 0.66 -16.04 -8.87
C SER A 213 -0.27 -17.12 -8.31
N ALA A 214 0.12 -18.40 -8.40
CA ALA A 214 -0.65 -19.51 -7.82
C ALA A 214 -0.74 -19.44 -6.29
N GLU A 215 0.28 -18.89 -5.62
CA GLU A 215 0.35 -18.77 -4.16
C GLU A 215 -0.21 -17.44 -3.65
N CYS A 216 -0.31 -16.43 -4.52
CA CYS A 216 -0.99 -15.18 -4.23
C CYS A 216 -2.48 -15.41 -3.92
N GLU A 217 -2.95 -14.72 -2.89
CA GLU A 217 -4.38 -14.57 -2.63
C GLU A 217 -4.82 -13.17 -3.04
N SER A 218 -6.05 -13.06 -3.54
CA SER A 218 -6.59 -11.78 -3.99
C SER A 218 -6.84 -10.82 -2.82
N GLY A 219 -6.33 -9.61 -2.93
CA GLY A 219 -6.62 -8.48 -2.04
C GLY A 219 -5.71 -8.41 -0.81
N MET A 220 -5.72 -7.26 -0.12
CA MET A 220 -4.97 -7.06 1.14
C MET A 220 -5.65 -7.72 2.37
N ALA A 221 -6.59 -8.64 2.12
CA ALA A 221 -7.48 -9.22 3.12
C ALA A 221 -6.76 -9.90 4.30
N ARG A 222 -5.46 -10.19 4.18
CA ARG A 222 -4.68 -10.83 5.25
C ARG A 222 -3.72 -9.91 6.01
N ARG A 223 -3.81 -8.58 5.86
CA ARG A 223 -3.02 -7.59 6.62
C ARG A 223 -1.50 -7.83 6.51
N PRO A 224 -0.82 -7.32 5.48
CA PRO A 224 0.64 -7.35 5.39
C PRO A 224 1.34 -6.94 6.69
N GLU A 225 2.43 -7.63 7.03
CA GLU A 225 3.37 -7.15 8.02
C GLU A 225 4.56 -6.49 7.30
N ALA A 226 4.68 -5.16 7.41
CA ALA A 226 5.78 -4.41 6.81
C ALA A 226 6.80 -3.93 7.85
N GLN A 227 8.08 -4.23 7.59
CA GLN A 227 9.22 -3.62 8.26
C GLN A 227 9.95 -2.76 7.23
N MET A 228 10.21 -1.50 7.56
CA MET A 228 10.86 -0.55 6.64
C MET A 228 11.79 0.38 7.41
N ASN A 229 12.83 0.83 6.72
CA ASN A 229 13.67 1.96 7.06
C ASN A 229 13.61 2.97 5.89
N GLU A 230 14.55 3.90 5.78
CA GLU A 230 14.55 4.94 4.74
C GLU A 230 14.83 4.41 3.32
N SER A 231 15.63 3.35 3.20
CA SER A 231 16.11 2.80 1.91
C SER A 231 15.45 1.48 1.52
N ASP A 232 15.01 0.69 2.48
CA ASP A 232 14.65 -0.71 2.32
C ASP A 232 13.41 -1.08 3.13
N ALA A 233 12.68 -2.05 2.62
CA ALA A 233 11.57 -2.67 3.31
C ALA A 233 11.53 -4.17 3.08
N VAL A 234 11.05 -4.88 4.11
CA VAL A 234 10.68 -6.29 4.04
C VAL A 234 9.22 -6.39 4.39
N VAL A 235 8.44 -6.96 3.46
CA VAL A 235 7.01 -7.17 3.64
C VAL A 235 6.71 -8.65 3.64
N LYS A 236 6.02 -9.08 4.68
CA LYS A 236 5.51 -10.44 4.82
C LYS A 236 4.03 -10.43 4.46
N MET A 237 3.71 -11.00 3.31
CA MET A 237 2.36 -11.20 2.80
C MET A 237 1.90 -12.62 3.11
N PRO A 238 0.74 -12.82 3.75
CA PRO A 238 0.19 -14.16 3.88
C PRO A 238 -0.15 -14.76 2.50
N SER A 239 0.11 -16.05 2.31
CA SER A 239 -0.18 -16.79 1.08
C SER A 239 -1.06 -18.02 1.38
N LYS A 240 -1.52 -18.73 0.33
CA LYS A 240 -2.36 -19.93 0.48
C LYS A 240 -1.70 -20.98 1.38
N ASN A 241 -0.42 -21.27 1.14
CA ASN A 241 0.31 -22.33 1.83
C ASN A 241 1.37 -21.83 2.82
N GLY A 242 1.38 -20.53 3.14
CA GLY A 242 2.28 -19.97 4.15
C GLY A 242 2.38 -18.45 4.09
N PHE A 243 3.54 -17.95 3.69
CA PHE A 243 3.74 -16.52 3.46
C PHE A 243 4.74 -16.28 2.33
N MET A 244 4.61 -15.11 1.74
CA MET A 244 5.50 -14.54 0.75
C MET A 244 6.31 -13.43 1.43
N LEU A 245 7.63 -13.46 1.25
CA LEU A 245 8.53 -12.40 1.67
C LEU A 245 8.89 -11.57 0.44
N LEU A 246 8.58 -10.28 0.49
CA LEU A 246 9.01 -9.31 -0.49
C LEU A 246 10.11 -8.47 0.11
N LYS A 247 11.25 -8.38 -0.58
CA LYS A 247 12.23 -7.32 -0.33
C LYS A 247 11.94 -6.20 -1.31
N VAL A 248 11.93 -4.98 -0.80
CA VAL A 248 11.62 -3.77 -1.55
C VAL A 248 12.71 -2.76 -1.24
N ALA A 249 13.22 -2.09 -2.25
CA ALA A 249 14.24 -1.07 -2.13
C ALA A 249 13.74 0.24 -2.73
N ARG A 250 14.20 1.36 -2.19
CA ARG A 250 13.93 2.69 -2.73
C ARG A 250 14.92 2.98 -3.85
N GLN A 251 14.42 3.20 -5.06
CA GLN A 251 15.19 3.56 -6.24
C GLN A 251 14.47 4.70 -6.95
N ASP A 252 15.19 5.79 -7.27
CA ASP A 252 14.61 6.96 -7.95
C ASP A 252 13.37 7.52 -7.24
N ASP A 253 13.42 7.57 -5.90
CA ASP A 253 12.34 7.96 -4.99
C ASP A 253 11.05 7.10 -5.07
N LYS A 254 11.16 5.88 -5.59
CA LYS A 254 10.06 4.92 -5.67
C LYS A 254 10.42 3.62 -4.99
N TRP A 255 9.42 3.00 -4.36
CA TRP A 255 9.54 1.64 -3.88
C TRP A 255 9.50 0.68 -5.08
N LEU A 256 10.48 -0.21 -5.18
CA LEU A 256 10.53 -1.26 -6.21
C LEU A 256 10.91 -2.58 -5.57
N VAL A 257 10.28 -3.68 -6.04
CA VAL A 257 10.58 -5.02 -5.54
C VAL A 257 11.98 -5.44 -5.98
N SER A 258 12.81 -5.82 -5.01
CA SER A 258 14.19 -6.25 -5.21
C SER A 258 14.38 -7.76 -5.10
N ASP A 259 13.48 -8.44 -4.38
CA ASP A 259 13.48 -9.88 -4.31
C ASP A 259 12.13 -10.40 -3.82
N LEU A 260 11.85 -11.67 -4.10
CA LEU A 260 10.62 -12.33 -3.73
C LEU A 260 10.91 -13.78 -3.32
N GLU A 261 10.30 -14.24 -2.25
CA GLU A 261 10.41 -15.64 -1.82
C GLU A 261 9.08 -16.18 -1.28
N ILE A 262 8.74 -17.41 -1.64
CA ILE A 262 7.58 -18.13 -1.12
C ILE A 262 8.05 -19.11 -0.05
N ARG A 263 7.51 -18.97 1.16
CA ARG A 263 7.77 -19.86 2.30
C ARG A 263 6.51 -20.63 2.65
N LYS A 264 6.56 -21.96 2.46
CA LYS A 264 5.45 -22.86 2.80
C LYS A 264 5.54 -23.25 4.28
N ARG A 265 4.40 -23.40 4.97
CA ARG A 265 4.40 -23.75 6.42
C ARG A 265 4.81 -25.20 6.73
N LYS A 266 4.59 -26.11 5.79
CA LYS A 266 4.65 -27.58 6.02
C LYS A 266 5.82 -28.27 5.31
N SER A 267 6.74 -27.51 4.74
CA SER A 267 7.87 -28.05 4.00
C SER A 267 9.06 -27.19 4.31
N ASP A 268 10.18 -27.79 4.72
CA ASP A 268 11.45 -27.06 4.85
C ASP A 268 12.10 -26.80 3.49
N ASP A 269 11.59 -27.46 2.44
CA ASP A 269 12.00 -27.25 1.08
C ASP A 269 11.27 -26.03 0.50
N HIS A 270 12.06 -25.03 0.16
CA HIS A 270 11.59 -23.81 -0.46
C HIS A 270 12.48 -23.55 -1.67
N PRO A 271 11.89 -23.13 -2.81
CA PRO A 271 12.63 -22.93 -4.05
C PRO A 271 13.67 -21.79 -3.98
N GLY A 272 13.81 -21.14 -2.81
CA GLY A 272 14.63 -19.97 -2.61
C GLY A 272 14.01 -18.73 -3.24
N SER A 273 14.74 -17.62 -3.18
CA SER A 273 14.26 -16.36 -3.74
C SER A 273 14.32 -16.32 -5.26
N VAL A 274 13.42 -15.54 -5.87
CA VAL A 274 13.30 -15.33 -7.32
C VAL A 274 14.62 -14.83 -7.90
N LEU A 275 15.29 -13.90 -7.21
CA LEU A 275 16.61 -13.43 -7.64
C LEU A 275 17.63 -14.57 -7.74
N ARG A 276 17.66 -15.46 -6.73
CA ARG A 276 18.57 -16.60 -6.70
C ARG A 276 18.24 -17.62 -7.79
N GLN A 277 16.95 -17.91 -7.99
CA GLN A 277 16.49 -18.81 -9.05
C GLN A 277 16.84 -18.27 -10.44
N ALA A 278 16.62 -16.97 -10.68
CA ALA A 278 16.96 -16.31 -11.94
C ALA A 278 18.46 -16.38 -12.24
N ARG A 279 19.31 -16.08 -11.25
CA ARG A 279 20.77 -16.18 -11.37
C ARG A 279 21.23 -17.61 -11.66
N ALA A 280 20.65 -18.61 -10.97
CA ALA A 280 20.99 -20.01 -11.18
C ALA A 280 20.62 -20.48 -12.59
N MET A 281 19.42 -20.15 -13.07
CA MET A 281 18.97 -20.53 -14.41
C MET A 281 19.80 -19.86 -15.51
N ASN A 282 20.15 -18.58 -15.34
CA ASN A 282 21.06 -17.90 -16.26
C ASN A 282 22.44 -18.55 -16.28
N ALA A 283 23.01 -18.91 -15.13
CA ALA A 283 24.30 -19.60 -15.06
C ALA A 283 24.28 -20.95 -15.78
N VAL A 284 23.20 -21.74 -15.62
CA VAL A 284 23.02 -23.00 -16.35
C VAL A 284 22.87 -22.76 -17.85
N THR A 285 22.09 -21.76 -18.25
CA THR A 285 21.88 -21.42 -19.67
C THR A 285 23.18 -20.96 -20.32
N ASP A 286 23.94 -20.08 -19.66
CA ASP A 286 25.24 -19.60 -20.12
C ASP A 286 26.26 -20.73 -20.23
N PHE A 287 26.25 -21.66 -19.26
CA PHE A 287 27.10 -22.84 -19.29
C PHE A 287 26.76 -23.76 -20.47
N LEU A 288 25.48 -24.11 -20.66
CA LEU A 288 25.06 -24.99 -21.75
C LEU A 288 25.34 -24.37 -23.13
N ALA A 289 25.14 -23.06 -23.28
CA ALA A 289 25.49 -22.35 -24.51
C ALA A 289 27.01 -22.41 -24.78
N ALA A 290 27.83 -22.10 -23.76
CA ALA A 290 29.28 -22.18 -23.89
C ALA A 290 29.77 -23.61 -24.17
N TYR A 291 29.09 -24.62 -23.63
CA TYR A 291 29.38 -26.03 -23.87
C TYR A 291 29.05 -26.44 -25.31
N GLN A 292 27.88 -26.05 -25.82
CA GLN A 292 27.47 -26.31 -27.20
C GLN A 292 28.36 -25.60 -28.23
N GLU A 293 28.93 -24.45 -27.87
CA GLU A 293 29.87 -23.69 -28.70
C GLU A 293 31.33 -24.18 -28.59
N ASP A 294 31.63 -25.19 -27.76
CA ASP A 294 32.98 -25.61 -27.38
C ASP A 294 33.88 -24.44 -26.93
N ASN A 295 33.29 -23.46 -26.22
CA ASN A 295 33.99 -22.25 -25.81
C ASN A 295 34.68 -22.43 -24.45
N GLN A 296 35.88 -23.01 -24.49
CA GLN A 296 36.70 -23.32 -23.29
C GLN A 296 36.96 -22.09 -22.40
N GLU A 297 37.18 -20.90 -22.98
CA GLU A 297 37.43 -19.68 -22.20
C GLU A 297 36.19 -19.26 -21.40
N ARG A 298 34.99 -19.34 -22.02
CA ARG A 298 33.73 -19.07 -21.32
C ARG A 298 33.46 -20.13 -20.25
N LEU A 299 33.65 -21.40 -20.57
CA LEU A 299 33.45 -22.52 -19.62
C LEU A 299 34.34 -22.36 -18.37
N GLN A 300 35.60 -21.96 -18.55
CA GLN A 300 36.51 -21.69 -17.42
C GLN A 300 36.00 -20.58 -16.50
N LYS A 301 35.40 -19.51 -17.05
CA LYS A 301 34.86 -18.39 -16.27
C LYS A 301 33.54 -18.73 -15.56
N LEU A 302 32.75 -19.66 -16.12
CA LEU A 302 31.43 -20.03 -15.61
C LEU A 302 31.45 -21.16 -14.57
N THR A 303 32.60 -21.80 -14.36
CA THR A 303 32.72 -23.00 -13.52
C THR A 303 33.75 -22.83 -12.44
N GLU A 304 33.66 -23.66 -11.39
CA GLU A 304 34.72 -23.73 -10.39
C GLU A 304 36.01 -24.30 -11.01
N GLU A 305 37.16 -23.75 -10.61
CA GLU A 305 38.46 -24.10 -11.18
C GLU A 305 38.74 -25.61 -11.15
N LYS A 306 38.36 -26.30 -10.06
CA LYS A 306 38.53 -27.75 -9.92
C LYS A 306 37.65 -28.53 -10.89
N PHE A 307 36.41 -28.10 -11.09
CA PHE A 307 35.49 -28.74 -12.02
C PHE A 307 35.96 -28.56 -13.46
N PHE A 308 36.39 -27.34 -13.80
CA PHE A 308 36.95 -27.05 -15.13
C PHE A 308 38.14 -27.94 -15.46
N LYS A 309 39.19 -27.91 -14.60
CA LYS A 309 40.46 -28.61 -14.85
C LYS A 309 40.32 -30.13 -14.91
N ASN A 310 39.42 -30.70 -14.11
CA ASN A 310 39.36 -32.15 -13.95
C ASN A 310 38.28 -32.81 -14.81
N ALA A 311 37.23 -32.10 -15.19
CA ALA A 311 36.11 -32.66 -15.93
C ALA A 311 35.94 -32.04 -17.32
N ILE A 312 36.03 -30.71 -17.44
CA ILE A 312 35.70 -30.02 -18.69
C ILE A 312 36.89 -29.96 -19.63
N SER A 313 38.06 -29.53 -19.16
CA SER A 313 39.23 -29.32 -20.04
C SER A 313 39.83 -30.62 -20.57
N VAL A 314 39.48 -31.75 -19.96
CA VAL A 314 39.96 -33.10 -20.33
C VAL A 314 38.86 -33.89 -21.07
N GLY A 315 37.60 -33.48 -20.92
CA GLY A 315 36.47 -34.11 -21.59
C GLY A 315 36.43 -33.73 -23.07
N ASP A 316 36.24 -34.72 -23.93
CA ASP A 316 35.88 -34.47 -25.32
C ASP A 316 34.46 -33.88 -25.33
N LEU A 317 34.31 -32.65 -25.81
CA LEU A 317 33.03 -31.95 -25.85
C LEU A 317 32.21 -32.28 -27.10
N THR A 318 32.69 -33.21 -27.93
CA THR A 318 32.06 -33.68 -29.18
C THR A 318 31.46 -35.07 -29.10
#